data_AF-C7XUV1-F1
#
_entry.id   AF-C7XUV1-F1
#
_cell.length_a   1.000
_cell.length_b   1.000
_cell.length_c   1.000
_cell.angle_alpha   90.00
_cell.angle_beta   90.00
_cell.angle_gamma   90.00
#
_symmetry.space_group_name_H-M   'P 1'
#
loop_
_entity.id
_entity.type
_entity.pdbx_description
1 polymer ?
#
loop_
_entity_poly.entity_id
_entity_poly.type
_entity_poly.pdbx_seq_one_letter_code
_entity_poly.pdbx_strand_id
1 'polypeptide(L)'
;MRSWNSTHGKLRITKMSEKKVCLGEAIYEELQHNDYLEKLSVILDNQYFNCLNGEPFSLTRKQISHLLRFADLLSKSFNKQGSINQKVRAREIMDKMLKLYPTRPDIRYVANSVYKHAGYNKRLEVFVDED
;
A
#
# COMPACT_ATOMS: atom_id res chain seq x y z
N MET A 1 -62.41 -37.39 -11.33
CA MET A 1 -61.52 -37.07 -10.18
C MET A 1 -60.08 -37.34 -10.56
N ARG A 2 -59.31 -36.29 -10.87
CA ARG A 2 -57.84 -36.31 -10.89
C ARG A 2 -57.39 -34.97 -10.31
N SER A 3 -57.00 -34.97 -9.04
CA SER A 3 -56.41 -33.80 -8.40
C SER A 3 -54.97 -33.64 -8.92
N TRP A 4 -54.68 -32.48 -9.48
CA TRP A 4 -53.32 -32.07 -9.81
C TRP A 4 -52.79 -31.25 -8.63
N ASN A 5 -52.00 -31.88 -7.75
CA ASN A 5 -51.26 -31.17 -6.71
C ASN A 5 -50.00 -30.60 -7.35
N SER A 6 -50.03 -29.32 -7.68
CA SER A 6 -48.86 -28.60 -8.18
C SER A 6 -48.11 -27.97 -7.00
N THR A 7 -47.13 -28.70 -6.48
CA THR A 7 -46.11 -28.18 -5.56
C THR A 7 -45.16 -27.27 -6.32
N HIS A 8 -45.56 -26.03 -6.57
CA HIS A 8 -44.61 -24.98 -6.96
C HIS A 8 -43.82 -24.57 -5.72
N GLY A 9 -42.64 -25.19 -5.56
CA GLY A 9 -41.59 -24.69 -4.70
C GLY A 9 -41.32 -23.23 -5.05
N LYS A 10 -41.52 -22.34 -4.08
CA LYS A 10 -41.11 -20.94 -4.19
C LYS A 10 -39.58 -20.94 -4.33
N LEU A 11 -39.08 -20.82 -5.55
CA LEU A 11 -37.71 -20.39 -5.82
C LEU A 11 -37.58 -18.99 -5.24
N ARG A 12 -37.07 -18.94 -4.01
CA ARG A 12 -36.71 -17.71 -3.33
C ARG A 12 -35.44 -17.23 -4.03
N ILE A 13 -35.61 -16.43 -5.08
CA ILE A 13 -34.50 -15.67 -5.67
C ILE A 13 -34.07 -14.69 -4.57
N THR A 14 -33.11 -15.12 -3.74
CA THR A 14 -32.36 -14.22 -2.88
C THR A 14 -31.66 -13.26 -3.82
N LYS A 15 -32.18 -12.03 -3.89
CA LYS A 15 -31.48 -10.90 -4.48
C LYS A 15 -30.12 -10.85 -3.78
N MET A 16 -29.06 -11.31 -4.46
CA MET A 16 -27.71 -11.02 -4.01
C MET A 16 -27.64 -9.51 -4.02
N SER A 17 -27.65 -8.89 -2.84
CA SER A 17 -27.40 -7.47 -2.76
C SER A 17 -25.95 -7.30 -3.20
N GLU A 18 -25.72 -6.64 -4.34
CA GLU A 18 -24.39 -6.16 -4.67
C GLU A 18 -23.94 -5.28 -3.51
N LYS A 19 -23.03 -5.80 -2.69
CA LYS A 19 -22.48 -5.07 -1.56
C LYS A 19 -21.75 -3.88 -2.17
N LYS A 20 -22.31 -2.68 -2.00
CA LYS A 20 -21.65 -1.43 -2.39
C LYS A 20 -20.42 -1.26 -1.50
N VAL A 21 -19.24 -1.57 -2.02
CA VAL A 21 -17.95 -1.35 -1.38
C VAL A 21 -17.46 0.04 -1.79
N CYS A 22 -16.86 0.79 -0.86
CA CYS A 22 -16.23 2.05 -1.22
C CYS A 22 -15.03 1.76 -2.14
N LEU A 23 -14.82 2.55 -3.20
CA LEU A 23 -13.70 2.35 -4.13
C LEU A 23 -12.35 2.23 -3.40
N GLY A 24 -12.13 3.03 -2.36
CA GLY A 24 -10.90 2.91 -1.57
C GLY A 24 -10.78 1.55 -0.88
N GLU A 25 -11.85 1.06 -0.24
CA GLU A 25 -11.87 -0.26 0.40
C GLU A 25 -11.56 -1.39 -0.61
N ALA A 26 -12.14 -1.33 -1.81
CA ALA A 26 -11.87 -2.30 -2.87
C ALA A 26 -10.39 -2.28 -3.31
N ILE A 27 -9.82 -1.07 -3.53
CA ILE A 27 -8.40 -0.93 -3.86
C ILE A 27 -7.51 -1.46 -2.72
N TYR A 28 -7.87 -1.24 -1.46
CA TYR A 28 -7.05 -1.67 -0.32
C TYR A 28 -7.06 -3.18 -0.12
N GLU A 29 -8.20 -3.84 -0.31
CA GLU A 29 -8.29 -5.30 -0.25
C GLU A 29 -7.39 -5.94 -1.32
N GLU A 30 -7.39 -5.40 -2.54
CA GLU A 30 -6.49 -5.87 -3.61
C GLU A 30 -5.00 -5.63 -3.29
N LEU A 31 -4.67 -4.50 -2.66
CA LEU A 31 -3.28 -4.19 -2.29
C LEU A 31 -2.72 -5.11 -1.21
N GLN A 32 -3.56 -5.66 -0.33
CA GLN A 32 -3.11 -6.57 0.73
C GLN A 32 -2.50 -7.86 0.17
N HIS A 33 -2.95 -8.29 -1.01
CA HIS A 33 -2.53 -9.54 -1.67
C HIS A 33 -1.91 -9.29 -3.05
N ASN A 34 -1.29 -8.13 -3.24
CA ASN A 34 -0.71 -7.76 -4.53
C ASN A 34 0.68 -8.38 -4.73
N ASP A 35 0.76 -9.43 -5.55
CA ASP A 35 2.01 -10.15 -5.86
C ASP A 35 3.11 -9.23 -6.41
N TYR A 36 2.72 -8.21 -7.19
CA TYR A 36 3.68 -7.28 -7.76
C TYR A 36 4.30 -6.36 -6.70
N LEU A 37 3.50 -5.87 -5.75
CA LEU A 37 3.98 -5.14 -4.59
C LEU A 37 4.90 -6.01 -3.73
N GLU A 38 4.56 -7.27 -3.51
CA GLU A 38 5.40 -8.20 -2.75
C GLU A 38 6.77 -8.40 -3.41
N LYS A 39 6.77 -8.65 -4.73
CA LYS A 39 8.01 -8.72 -5.51
C LYS A 39 8.84 -7.44 -5.40
N LEU A 40 8.21 -6.27 -5.46
CA LEU A 40 8.91 -4.99 -5.29
C LEU A 40 9.46 -4.81 -3.87
N SER A 41 8.75 -5.25 -2.84
CA SER A 41 9.23 -5.23 -1.45
C SER A 41 10.48 -6.08 -1.28
N VAL A 42 10.50 -7.31 -1.79
CA VAL A 42 11.70 -8.18 -1.75
C VAL A 42 12.89 -7.54 -2.46
N ILE A 43 12.66 -6.94 -3.64
CA ILE A 43 13.73 -6.23 -4.36
C ILE A 43 14.26 -5.06 -3.53
N LEU A 44 13.36 -4.25 -2.96
CA LEU A 44 13.73 -3.10 -2.11
C LEU A 44 14.55 -3.55 -0.90
N ASP A 45 14.15 -4.64 -0.24
CA ASP A 45 14.83 -5.17 0.94
C ASP A 45 16.25 -5.63 0.62
N ASN A 46 16.43 -6.33 -0.51
CA ASN A 46 17.75 -6.74 -0.97
C ASN A 46 18.64 -5.52 -1.28
N GLN A 47 18.10 -4.49 -1.96
CA GLN A 47 18.88 -3.28 -2.24
C GLN A 47 19.23 -2.51 -0.96
N TYR A 48 18.29 -2.45 -0.02
CA TYR A 48 18.50 -1.83 1.29
C TYR A 48 19.58 -2.56 2.08
N PHE A 49 19.55 -3.90 2.10
CA PHE A 49 20.58 -4.71 2.71
C PHE A 49 21.95 -4.48 2.08
N ASN A 50 22.05 -4.44 0.75
CA ASN A 50 23.30 -4.10 0.07
C ASN A 50 23.82 -2.72 0.51
N CYS A 51 22.95 -1.71 0.52
CA CYS A 51 23.30 -0.36 0.98
C CYS A 51 23.82 -0.34 2.42
N LEU A 52 23.23 -1.11 3.33
CA LEU A 52 23.70 -1.18 4.72
C LEU A 52 25.08 -1.84 4.87
N ASN A 53 25.43 -2.76 3.97
CA ASN A 53 26.72 -3.45 3.98
C ASN A 53 27.80 -2.75 3.12
N GLY A 54 27.49 -1.59 2.53
CA GLY A 54 28.42 -0.89 1.62
C GLY A 54 28.57 -1.57 0.26
N GLU A 55 27.68 -2.49 -0.07
CA GLU A 55 27.65 -3.20 -1.36
C GLU A 55 26.93 -2.38 -2.42
N PRO A 56 27.22 -2.61 -3.72
CA PRO A 56 26.48 -1.99 -4.80
C PRO A 56 24.97 -2.23 -4.70
N PHE A 57 24.19 -1.17 -4.84
CA PHE A 57 22.74 -1.22 -4.88
C PHE A 57 22.21 -0.33 -5.99
N SER A 58 21.11 -0.75 -6.63
CA SER A 58 20.38 0.10 -7.56
C SER A 58 18.95 -0.37 -7.76
N LEU A 59 18.04 0.58 -7.93
CA LEU A 59 16.67 0.36 -8.37
C LEU A 59 16.49 1.04 -9.72
N THR A 60 15.82 0.36 -10.64
CA THR A 60 15.42 0.95 -11.92
C THR A 60 14.46 2.12 -11.70
N ARG A 61 14.42 3.07 -12.63
CA ARG A 61 13.47 4.19 -12.60
C ARG A 61 12.02 3.73 -12.45
N LYS A 62 11.65 2.60 -13.08
CA LYS A 62 10.31 2.00 -13.00
C LYS A 62 10.02 1.47 -11.59
N GLN A 63 10.96 0.73 -10.98
CA GLN A 63 10.82 0.24 -9.61
C GLN A 63 10.68 1.39 -8.61
N ILE A 64 11.52 2.42 -8.72
CA ILE A 64 11.42 3.64 -7.89
C ILE A 64 10.02 4.25 -8.02
N SER A 65 9.57 4.51 -9.26
CA SER A 65 8.26 5.11 -9.49
C SER A 65 7.10 4.28 -8.91
N HIS A 66 7.14 2.96 -9.06
CA HIS A 66 6.10 2.08 -8.56
C HIS A 66 6.11 1.96 -7.03
N LEU A 67 7.28 1.85 -6.41
CA LEU A 67 7.42 1.85 -4.94
C LEU A 67 6.86 3.13 -4.33
N LEU A 68 7.15 4.29 -4.92
CA LEU A 68 6.60 5.57 -4.47
C LEU A 68 5.07 5.61 -4.59
N ARG A 69 4.50 5.10 -5.69
CA ARG A 69 3.03 5.02 -5.87
C ARG A 69 2.39 4.08 -4.86
N PHE A 70 2.99 2.91 -4.61
CA PHE A 70 2.47 1.97 -3.63
C PHE A 70 2.55 2.54 -2.22
N ALA A 71 3.65 3.18 -1.84
CA ALA A 71 3.77 3.83 -0.54
C ALA A 71 2.69 4.90 -0.34
N ASP A 72 2.47 5.76 -1.34
CA ASP A 72 1.42 6.78 -1.30
C ASP A 72 0.02 6.16 -1.16
N LEU A 73 -0.30 5.13 -1.95
CA LEU A 73 -1.58 4.42 -1.87
C LEU A 73 -1.81 3.76 -0.50
N LEU A 74 -0.82 3.02 0.00
CA LEU A 74 -0.89 2.32 1.29
C LEU A 74 -1.05 3.31 2.46
N SER A 75 -0.37 4.45 2.40
CA SER A 75 -0.44 5.49 3.45
C SER A 75 -1.83 6.10 3.60
N LYS A 76 -2.59 6.14 2.49
CA LYS A 76 -3.94 6.70 2.41
C LYS A 76 -5.03 5.72 2.78
N SER A 77 -4.68 4.48 3.13
CA SER A 77 -5.64 3.46 3.59
C SER A 77 -6.58 3.99 4.67
N PHE A 78 -7.89 3.74 4.48
CA PHE A 78 -8.94 4.09 5.42
C PHE A 78 -9.82 2.86 5.73
N ASN A 79 -10.23 2.74 6.99
CA ASN A 79 -11.15 1.75 7.60
C ASN A 79 -10.57 0.37 8.04
N LYS A 80 -10.99 -0.06 9.26
CA LYS A 80 -10.79 -1.35 9.98
C LYS A 80 -9.37 -1.96 10.03
N GLN A 81 -9.21 -2.99 10.86
CA GLN A 81 -7.98 -3.59 11.42
C GLN A 81 -6.76 -3.75 10.47
N GLY A 82 -6.92 -3.71 9.14
CA GLY A 82 -5.84 -3.78 8.14
C GLY A 82 -5.17 -2.44 7.75
N SER A 83 -5.80 -1.30 8.03
CA SER A 83 -5.24 0.02 7.68
C SER A 83 -3.91 0.34 8.39
N ILE A 84 -3.73 -0.14 9.63
CA ILE A 84 -2.49 0.09 10.38
C ILE A 84 -1.31 -0.61 9.71
N ASN A 85 -1.46 -1.89 9.35
CA ASN A 85 -0.39 -2.67 8.71
C ASN A 85 0.01 -2.06 7.36
N GLN A 86 -0.96 -1.58 6.58
CA GLN A 86 -0.68 -0.89 5.32
C GLN A 86 0.07 0.43 5.55
N LYS A 87 -0.30 1.22 6.54
CA LYS A 87 0.41 2.45 6.91
C LYS A 87 1.83 2.18 7.41
N VAL A 88 2.04 1.09 8.16
CA VAL A 88 3.38 0.64 8.56
C VAL A 88 4.19 0.25 7.33
N ARG A 89 3.65 -0.57 6.43
CA ARG A 89 4.33 -0.96 5.18
C ARG A 89 4.67 0.25 4.30
N ALA A 90 3.77 1.24 4.22
CA ALA A 90 4.04 2.50 3.52
C ALA A 90 5.24 3.24 4.10
N ARG A 91 5.32 3.31 5.44
CA ARG A 91 6.44 3.94 6.15
C ARG A 91 7.75 3.19 5.90
N GLU A 92 7.74 1.87 6.04
CA GLU A 92 8.93 1.04 5.81
C GLU A 92 9.47 1.18 4.38
N ILE A 93 8.59 1.24 3.38
CA ILE A 93 8.99 1.51 1.99
C ILE A 93 9.68 2.88 1.92
N MET A 94 9.08 3.94 2.49
CA MET A 94 9.66 5.28 2.41
C MET A 94 10.96 5.44 3.18
N ASP A 95 11.09 4.84 4.36
CA ASP A 95 12.30 4.90 5.18
C ASP A 95 13.48 4.24 4.44
N LYS A 96 13.24 3.07 3.82
CA LYS A 96 14.23 2.40 2.97
C LYS A 96 14.57 3.24 1.74
N MET A 97 13.58 3.84 1.07
CA MET A 97 13.80 4.69 -0.10
C MET A 97 14.62 5.95 0.23
N LEU A 98 14.37 6.60 1.37
CA LEU A 98 15.14 7.75 1.85
C LEU A 98 16.57 7.37 2.22
N LYS A 99 16.79 6.15 2.75
CA LYS A 99 18.14 5.64 3.01
C LYS A 99 18.91 5.37 1.72
N LEU A 100 18.28 4.73 0.74
CA LEU A 100 18.90 4.39 -0.54
C LEU A 100 19.21 5.63 -1.39
N TYR A 101 18.34 6.65 -1.35
CA TYR A 101 18.42 7.82 -2.21
C TYR A 101 18.13 9.13 -1.47
N PRO A 102 18.99 9.53 -0.51
CA PRO A 102 18.72 10.65 0.39
C PRO A 102 18.64 12.01 -0.32
N THR A 103 19.33 12.18 -1.45
CA THR A 103 19.40 13.45 -2.18
C THR A 103 18.32 13.63 -3.24
N ARG A 104 17.44 12.63 -3.43
CA ARG A 104 16.41 12.65 -4.47
C ARG A 104 15.14 13.42 -4.02
N PRO A 105 14.81 14.55 -4.65
CA PRO A 105 13.71 15.40 -4.21
C PRO A 105 12.32 14.79 -4.41
N ASP A 106 12.15 13.96 -5.46
CA ASP A 106 10.91 13.24 -5.73
C ASP A 106 10.55 12.25 -4.60
N ILE A 107 11.55 11.56 -4.06
CA ILE A 107 11.38 10.63 -2.94
C ILE A 107 11.01 11.40 -1.66
N ARG A 108 11.70 12.52 -1.38
CA ARG A 108 11.41 13.37 -0.22
C ARG A 108 10.01 13.97 -0.26
N TYR A 109 9.55 14.41 -1.44
CA TYR A 109 8.20 14.93 -1.63
C TYR A 109 7.14 13.89 -1.30
N VAL A 110 7.28 12.66 -1.82
CA VAL A 110 6.36 11.56 -1.53
C VAL A 110 6.42 11.16 -0.05
N ALA A 111 7.60 11.16 0.57
CA ALA A 111 7.75 10.86 1.99
C ALA A 111 6.90 11.79 2.88
N ASN A 112 6.91 13.09 2.60
CA ASN A 112 6.11 14.06 3.34
C ASN A 112 4.60 13.77 3.24
N SER A 113 4.11 13.38 2.05
CA SER A 113 2.73 12.94 1.87
C SER A 113 2.45 11.68 2.70
N VAL A 114 3.31 10.66 2.56
CA VAL A 114 3.14 9.36 3.22
C VAL A 114 3.11 9.51 4.73
N TYR A 115 4.07 10.23 5.33
CA TYR A 115 4.15 10.40 6.78
C TYR A 115 2.94 11.12 7.35
N LYS A 116 2.45 12.17 6.66
CA LYS A 116 1.23 12.87 7.05
C LYS A 116 0.01 11.95 7.10
N HIS A 117 -0.20 11.12 6.07
CA HIS A 117 -1.37 10.21 6.00
C HIS A 117 -1.23 8.97 6.90
N ALA A 118 0.01 8.51 7.12
CA ALA A 118 0.33 7.42 8.04
C ALA A 118 0.26 7.83 9.54
N GLY A 119 -0.16 9.07 9.83
CA GLY A 119 -0.25 9.59 11.21
C GLY A 119 1.12 9.79 11.88
N TYR A 120 2.18 9.91 11.08
CA TYR A 120 3.53 10.16 11.57
C TYR A 120 3.83 11.66 11.53
N ASN A 121 3.63 12.32 12.67
CA ASN A 121 4.11 13.68 12.89
C ASN A 121 5.57 13.61 13.39
N LYS A 122 6.53 13.23 12.53
CA LYS A 122 7.90 13.69 12.80
C LYS A 122 7.83 15.20 12.60
N ARG A 123 7.83 15.94 13.70
CA ARG A 123 8.30 17.33 13.72
C ARG A 123 9.53 17.33 12.82
N LEU A 124 9.46 18.06 11.71
CA LEU A 124 10.55 18.17 10.76
C LEU A 124 11.78 18.59 11.58
N GLU A 125 12.62 17.62 11.96
CA GLU A 125 14.01 17.91 12.31
C GLU A 125 14.58 18.37 10.98
N VAL A 126 14.51 19.69 10.85
CA VAL A 126 15.21 20.46 9.86
C VAL A 126 16.65 20.00 10.01
N PHE A 127 17.15 19.23 9.05
CA PHE A 127 18.57 19.15 8.79
C PHE A 127 18.95 20.55 8.31
N VAL A 128 19.15 21.45 9.27
CA VAL A 128 20.01 22.60 9.07
C VAL A 128 21.40 21.99 9.14
N ASP A 129 21.98 21.74 7.98
CA ASP A 129 23.43 21.62 7.90
C ASP A 129 23.96 22.98 8.38
N GLU A 130 24.50 23.04 9.60
CA GLU A 130 25.30 24.17 10.07
C GLU A 130 26.66 24.07 9.35
N ASP A 131 26.89 25.00 8.43
CA ASP A 131 28.22 25.35 7.93
C ASP A 131 29.04 26.10 9.02
#